data_AF-A0AB39ILW2-F1
#
_entry.id   AF-A0AB39ILW2-F1
#
_cell.length_a   1.000
_cell.length_b   1.000
_cell.length_c   1.000
_cell.angle_alpha   90.00
_cell.angle_beta   90.00
_cell.angle_gamma   90.00
#
_symmetry.space_group_name_H-M   'P 1'
#
loop_
_entity.id
_entity.type
_entity.pdbx_description
1 polymer ?
#
loop_
_entity_poly.entity_id
_entity_poly.type
_entity_poly.pdbx_seq_one_letter_code
_entity_poly.pdbx_strand_id
1 'polypeptide(L)'
;MDDSSIVESRRQIRLSEKPADLLSKEGFALYVGKTPAAIVAMAKAGKLPAFYMADPLNPGGHAELWINRREWDSYAAQLVDGAPPEWHGWKDRISTNKRAKAKTQS
;
A
#
# COMPACT_ATOMS: atom_id res chain seq x y z
N MET A 1 33.50 -25.83 -18.61
CA MET A 1 33.39 -24.87 -17.50
C MET A 1 32.17 -24.03 -17.81
N ASP A 2 31.02 -24.54 -17.39
CA ASP A 2 29.74 -23.90 -17.67
C ASP A 2 29.50 -22.81 -16.64
N ASP A 3 29.70 -21.57 -17.09
CA ASP A 3 29.29 -20.36 -16.40
C ASP A 3 27.76 -20.33 -16.37
N SER A 4 27.22 -21.07 -15.41
CA SER A 4 25.80 -21.03 -15.05
C SER A 4 25.52 -19.66 -14.43
N SER A 5 25.31 -18.68 -15.30
CA SER A 5 24.69 -17.41 -14.95
C SER A 5 23.39 -17.71 -14.18
N ILE A 6 23.46 -17.61 -12.86
CA ILE A 6 22.28 -17.47 -12.01
C ILE A 6 21.74 -16.07 -12.32
N VAL A 7 21.09 -15.93 -13.47
CA VAL A 7 20.10 -14.88 -13.67
C VAL A 7 18.94 -15.31 -12.80
N GLU A 8 18.98 -14.87 -11.55
CA GLU A 8 17.92 -15.09 -10.57
C GLU A 8 16.64 -14.51 -11.15
N SER A 9 15.88 -15.39 -11.82
CA SER A 9 14.70 -15.03 -12.58
C SER A 9 13.75 -14.39 -11.60
N ARG A 10 13.59 -13.06 -11.72
CA ARG A 10 12.80 -12.22 -10.81
C ARG A 10 11.40 -12.81 -10.74
N ARG A 11 11.12 -13.62 -9.71
CA ARG A 11 9.83 -14.29 -9.55
C ARG A 11 8.77 -13.19 -9.57
N GLN A 12 7.84 -13.31 -10.50
CA GLN A 12 6.77 -12.33 -10.61
C GLN A 12 5.88 -12.45 -9.37
N ILE A 13 6.04 -11.54 -8.42
CA ILE A 13 5.19 -11.50 -7.24
C ILE A 13 3.82 -10.99 -7.69
N ARG A 14 2.78 -11.74 -7.33
CA ARG A 14 1.38 -11.38 -7.59
C ARG A 14 0.63 -11.40 -6.27
N LEU A 15 -0.28 -10.44 -6.09
CA LEU A 15 -1.18 -10.44 -4.96
C LEU A 15 -2.35 -11.41 -5.24
N SER A 16 -2.75 -12.18 -4.23
CA SER A 16 -4.00 -12.92 -4.27
C SER A 16 -5.20 -11.96 -4.21
N GLU A 17 -6.38 -12.43 -4.62
CA GLU A 17 -7.63 -11.65 -4.54
C GLU A 17 -7.95 -11.19 -3.11
N LYS A 18 -7.60 -12.03 -2.13
CA LYS A 18 -7.66 -11.72 -0.69
C LYS A 18 -6.25 -11.89 -0.13
N PRO A 19 -5.42 -10.83 -0.12
CA PRO A 19 -4.09 -10.90 0.46
C PRO A 19 -4.17 -11.24 1.96
N ALA A 20 -3.08 -11.70 2.55
CA ALA A 20 -2.96 -11.87 3.99
C ALA A 20 -2.85 -10.51 4.69
N ASP A 21 -3.22 -10.44 5.98
CA ASP A 21 -3.14 -9.19 6.76
C ASP A 21 -1.69 -8.72 6.92
N LEU A 22 -0.74 -9.66 6.93
CA LEU A 22 0.69 -9.39 6.98
C LEU A 22 1.32 -9.61 5.60
N LEU A 23 2.05 -8.61 5.11
CA LEU A 23 2.70 -8.65 3.80
C LEU A 23 4.19 -8.36 3.92
N SER A 24 5.01 -9.01 3.08
CA SER A 24 6.41 -8.64 2.91
C SER A 24 6.52 -7.23 2.30
N LYS A 25 7.70 -6.63 2.34
CA LYS A 25 7.96 -5.32 1.69
C LYS A 25 7.61 -5.32 0.19
N GLU A 26 7.83 -6.42 -0.54
CA GLU A 26 7.46 -6.55 -1.95
C GLU A 26 5.95 -6.68 -2.14
N GLY A 27 5.28 -7.52 -1.33
CA GLY A 27 3.83 -7.68 -1.39
C GLY A 27 3.11 -6.37 -1.07
N PHE A 28 3.56 -5.68 -0.02
CA PHE A 28 3.00 -4.39 0.36
C PHE A 28 3.30 -3.31 -0.69
N ALA A 29 4.49 -3.31 -1.29
CA ALA A 29 4.83 -2.40 -2.38
C ALA A 29 3.88 -2.54 -3.58
N LEU A 30 3.53 -3.78 -3.97
CA LEU A 30 2.52 -4.04 -4.98
C LEU A 30 1.14 -3.54 -4.54
N TYR A 31 0.78 -3.75 -3.27
CA TYR A 31 -0.53 -3.39 -2.73
C TYR A 31 -0.80 -1.89 -2.78
N VAL A 32 0.20 -1.06 -2.41
CA VAL A 32 0.05 0.40 -2.37
C VAL A 32 0.59 1.12 -3.61
N GLY A 33 1.07 0.39 -4.63
CA GLY A 33 1.62 0.97 -5.86
C GLY A 33 2.92 1.75 -5.66
N LYS A 34 3.86 1.24 -4.85
CA LYS A 34 5.18 1.83 -4.59
C LYS A 34 6.31 0.87 -4.93
N THR A 35 7.56 1.34 -4.87
CA THR A 35 8.72 0.46 -4.98
C THR A 35 9.08 -0.16 -3.63
N PRO A 36 9.65 -1.37 -3.57
CA PRO A 36 10.11 -1.97 -2.32
C PRO A 36 11.10 -1.08 -1.55
N ALA A 37 11.98 -0.37 -2.27
CA ALA A 37 12.91 0.59 -1.66
C ALA A 37 12.19 1.74 -0.94
N ALA A 38 11.10 2.26 -1.52
CA ALA A 38 10.28 3.28 -0.86
C ALA A 38 9.59 2.74 0.39
N ILE A 39 9.10 1.49 0.36
CA ILE A 39 8.51 0.84 1.54
C ILE A 39 9.52 0.72 2.68
N VAL A 40 10.76 0.28 2.39
CA VAL A 40 11.84 0.23 3.38
C VAL A 40 12.14 1.61 3.95
N ALA A 41 12.22 2.65 3.11
CA ALA A 41 12.47 4.01 3.56
C ALA A 41 11.34 4.54 4.47
N MET A 42 10.08 4.27 4.10
CA MET A 42 8.91 4.64 4.91
C MET A 42 8.90 3.92 6.26
N ALA A 43 9.21 2.63 6.29
CA ALA A 43 9.31 1.86 7.54
C ALA A 43 10.42 2.39 8.45
N LYS A 44 11.61 2.67 7.90
CA LYS A 44 12.72 3.30 8.64
C LYS A 44 12.37 4.67 9.19
N ALA A 45 11.49 5.41 8.50
CA ALA A 45 10.99 6.71 8.95
C ALA A 45 9.80 6.61 9.91
N GLY A 46 9.38 5.41 10.34
CA GLY A 46 8.26 5.21 11.27
C GLY A 46 6.89 5.52 10.66
N LYS A 47 6.75 5.52 9.34
CA LYS A 47 5.51 5.89 8.62
C LYS A 47 4.59 4.72 8.32
N LEU A 48 4.98 3.51 8.71
CA LEU A 48 4.26 2.27 8.42
C LEU A 48 4.12 1.42 9.70
N PRO A 49 3.01 0.68 9.85
CA PRO A 49 2.87 -0.34 10.88
C PRO A 49 3.71 -1.57 10.49
N ALA A 50 5.02 -1.49 10.73
CA ALA A 50 6.00 -2.44 10.22
C ALA A 50 6.94 -2.94 11.31
N PHE A 51 7.38 -4.19 11.18
CA PHE A 51 8.34 -4.83 12.09
C PHE A 51 9.31 -5.72 11.32
N TYR A 52 10.51 -5.89 11.88
CA TYR A 52 11.52 -6.79 11.34
C TYR A 52 11.41 -8.15 12.04
N MET A 53 11.26 -9.21 11.26
CA MET A 53 11.22 -10.59 11.76
C MET A 53 12.50 -11.31 11.34
N ALA A 54 13.31 -11.72 12.31
CA ALA A 54 14.43 -12.63 12.07
C ALA A 54 13.93 -14.08 12.20
N ASP A 55 14.59 -15.00 11.49
CA ASP A 55 14.35 -16.42 11.67
C ASP A 55 14.73 -16.80 13.12
N PRO A 56 13.79 -17.34 13.93
CA PRO A 56 14.09 -17.74 15.30
C PRO A 56 15.17 -18.83 15.39
N LEU A 57 15.35 -19.63 14.34
CA LEU A 57 16.40 -20.65 14.25
C LEU A 57 17.75 -20.08 13.78
N ASN A 58 17.77 -18.85 13.27
CA ASN A 58 18.97 -18.13 12.89
C ASN A 58 18.89 -16.65 13.30
N PRO A 59 19.04 -16.34 14.60
CA PRO A 59 18.85 -14.99 15.14
C PRO A 59 19.90 -13.97 14.66
N GLY A 60 21.01 -14.42 14.05
CA GLY A 60 22.01 -13.56 13.40
C GLY A 60 21.76 -13.34 11.90
N GLY A 61 20.71 -13.96 11.33
CA GLY A 61 20.36 -13.86 9.92
C GLY A 61 19.73 -12.51 9.53
N HIS A 62 19.55 -12.31 8.22
CA HIS A 62 18.87 -11.12 7.71
C HIS A 62 17.40 -11.10 8.15
N ALA A 63 17.03 -10.10 8.94
CA ALA A 63 15.65 -9.89 9.33
C ALA A 63 14.81 -9.38 8.14
N GLU A 64 13.65 -10.00 7.92
CA GLU A 64 12.71 -9.62 6.87
C GLU A 64 11.75 -8.53 7.37
N LEU A 65 11.42 -7.58 6.49
CA LEU A 65 10.50 -6.49 6.80
C LEU A 65 9.07 -6.90 6.47
N TRP A 66 8.22 -6.90 7.49
CA TRP A 66 6.79 -7.21 7.40
C TRP A 66 5.94 -5.98 7.73
N ILE A 67 4.83 -5.82 7.01
CA ILE A 67 3.89 -4.70 7.15
C ILE A 67 2.50 -5.25 7.46
N ASN A 68 1.86 -4.70 8.49
CA ASN A 68 0.47 -4.99 8.82
C ASN A 68 -0.47 -4.19 7.90
N ARG A 69 -0.88 -4.80 6.80
CA ARG A 69 -1.75 -4.19 5.78
C ARG A 69 -3.13 -3.88 6.32
N ARG A 70 -3.68 -4.71 7.21
CA ARG A 70 -4.99 -4.46 7.82
C ARG A 70 -5.00 -3.22 8.71
N GLU A 71 -3.95 -3.05 9.50
CA GLU A 71 -3.79 -1.85 10.33
C GLU A 71 -3.59 -0.59 9.47
N TRP A 72 -2.82 -0.69 8.38
CA TRP A 72 -2.72 0.38 7.38
C TRP A 72 -4.09 0.78 6.81
N ASP A 73 -4.90 -0.20 6.37
CA ASP A 73 -6.24 0.06 5.83
C ASP A 73 -7.16 0.72 6.89
N SER A 74 -7.08 0.26 8.14
CA SER A 74 -7.85 0.84 9.24
C SER A 74 -7.50 2.31 9.49
N TYR A 75 -6.20 2.65 9.50
CA TYR A 75 -5.77 4.05 9.65
C TYR A 75 -6.18 4.90 8.44
N ALA A 76 -6.07 4.37 7.23
CA ALA A 76 -6.50 5.08 6.03
C ALA A 76 -7.99 5.42 6.06
N ALA A 77 -8.84 4.51 6.56
CA ALA A 77 -10.26 4.77 6.75
C ALA A 77 -10.53 5.86 7.80
N GLN A 78 -9.89 5.75 8.98
CA GLN A 78 -10.04 6.74 10.05
C GLN A 78 -9.63 8.15 9.63
N LEU A 79 -8.58 8.28 8.80
CA LEU A 79 -8.14 9.56 8.26
C LEU A 79 -9.22 10.23 7.40
N VAL A 80 -10.02 9.44 6.67
CA VAL A 80 -11.14 9.98 5.90
C VAL A 80 -12.28 10.37 6.83
N ASP A 81 -12.60 9.55 7.83
CA ASP A 81 -13.72 9.82 8.74
C ASP A 81 -13.48 11.03 9.65
N GLY A 82 -12.24 11.24 10.09
CA GLY A 82 -11.84 12.36 10.95
C GLY A 82 -11.42 13.62 10.20
N ALA A 83 -11.46 13.62 8.86
CA ALA A 83 -11.00 14.76 8.09
C ALA A 83 -11.97 15.96 8.20
N PRO A 84 -11.45 17.20 8.20
CA PRO A 84 -12.28 18.39 8.14
C PRO A 84 -13.18 18.40 6.89
N PRO A 85 -14.40 18.98 6.95
CA PRO A 85 -15.32 19.00 5.81
C PRO A 85 -14.71 19.54 4.51
N GLU A 86 -13.81 20.51 4.59
CA GLU A 86 -13.13 21.10 3.44
C GLU A 86 -12.24 20.09 2.67
N TRP A 87 -11.71 19.06 3.33
CA TRP A 87 -10.97 17.98 2.67
C TRP A 87 -11.87 17.08 1.81
N HIS A 88 -13.19 17.14 2.04
CA HIS A 88 -14.19 16.38 1.29
C HIS A 88 -14.85 17.15 0.14
N GLY A 89 -14.42 18.37 -0.16
CA GLY A 89 -15.00 19.19 -1.24
C GLY A 89 -14.92 18.56 -2.64
N TRP A 90 -14.13 17.50 -2.82
CA TRP A 90 -14.14 16.70 -4.05
C TRP A 90 -15.45 15.91 -4.25
N LYS A 91 -16.18 15.57 -3.18
CA LYS A 91 -17.46 14.84 -3.26
C LYS A 91 -18.46 15.60 -4.13
N ASP A 92 -18.51 16.93 -4.00
CA ASP A 92 -19.37 17.81 -4.80
C ASP A 92 -19.03 17.78 -6.29
N ARG A 93 -17.75 17.57 -6.63
CA ARG A 93 -17.30 17.49 -8.02
C ARG A 93 -17.75 16.20 -8.71
N ILE A 94 -17.97 15.13 -7.94
CA ILE A 94 -18.44 13.84 -8.45
C ILE A 94 -19.96 13.74 -8.40
N SER A 95 -20.60 14.37 -7.42
CA SER A 95 -22.06 14.33 -7.23
C SER A 95 -22.85 15.36 -8.06
N THR A 96 -22.17 16.18 -8.89
CA THR A 96 -22.81 17.10 -9.85
C THR A 96 -23.50 16.34 -10.99
N ASN A 97 -24.58 15.65 -10.68
CA ASN A 97 -25.62 15.36 -11.64
C ASN A 97 -26.15 16.71 -12.13
N LYS A 98 -25.74 17.06 -13.35
CA LYS A 98 -26.32 18.09 -14.20
C LYS A 98 -27.85 18.01 -14.13
N ARG A 99 -28.50 18.84 -13.31
CA ARG A 99 -29.80 19.38 -13.73
C ARG A 99 -29.49 20.47 -14.72
N ALA A 100 -29.70 20.11 -15.98
CA ALA A 100 -29.61 20.96 -17.14
C ALA A 100 -30.18 22.34 -16.82
N LYS A 101 -29.50 23.40 -17.25
CA LYS A 101 -30.06 24.74 -17.36
C LYS A 101 -31.35 24.62 -18.18
N ALA A 102 -32.50 24.53 -17.53
CA ALA A 102 -33.78 24.85 -18.14
C ALA A 102 -33.77 26.37 -18.37
N LYS A 103 -33.14 26.80 -19.47
CA LYS A 103 -33.47 28.07 -20.09
C LYS A 103 -34.86 27.90 -20.68
N THR A 104 -35.89 28.22 -19.91
CA THR A 104 -37.17 28.61 -20.51
C THR A 104 -37.18 30.13 -20.50
N GLN A 105 -36.78 30.70 -21.63
CA GLN A 105 -37.30 31.97 -22.07
C GLN A 105 -38.77 31.73 -22.42
N SER A 106 -39.70 32.44 -21.77
CA SER A 106 -40.69 33.29 -22.44
C SER A 106 -41.50 34.08 -21.42
#